data_AF-A0A2V9BE29-F1
#
_entry.id   AF-A0A2V9BE29-F1
#
_cell.length_a   1.000
_cell.length_b   1.000
_cell.length_c   1.000
_cell.angle_alpha   90.00
_cell.angle_beta   90.00
_cell.angle_gamma   90.00
#
_symmetry.space_group_name_H-M   'P 1'
#
loop_
_entity.id
_entity.type
_entity.pdbx_description
1 polymer ?
#
loop_
_entity_poly.entity_id
_entity_poly.type
_entity_poly.pdbx_seq_one_letter_code
_entity_poly.pdbx_strand_id
1 'polypeptide(L)'
;MRNSALLVGLLLAVSTPAAFGQMGKTVIVQAGTPEGSALAKINDTSDPAEKLSLIEKFAEEFGKGDLEFLADDLFVNYYLSVKTHDKAIEYGEKLWALDPGNFQNGMNLVRAAQEKGDAWGKDRSNRRTLQGAASPRRPGCRELGRDKETHAGRRKRQHRLH
;
A
#
# COMPACT_ATOMS: atom_id res chain seq x y z
N MET A 1 -23.84 18.55 56.25
CA MET A 1 -24.03 17.56 55.18
C MET A 1 -23.31 18.09 53.94
N ARG A 2 -22.01 17.80 53.87
CA ARG A 2 -21.09 18.22 52.81
C ARG A 2 -20.43 16.93 52.33
N ASN A 3 -20.21 16.79 51.01
CA ASN A 3 -19.29 15.83 50.38
C ASN A 3 -19.89 14.54 49.76
N SER A 4 -20.91 14.63 48.90
CA SER A 4 -21.26 13.45 48.07
C SER A 4 -21.62 13.74 46.61
N ALA A 5 -21.73 15.01 46.19
CA ALA A 5 -22.17 15.35 44.84
C ALA A 5 -21.04 15.45 43.80
N LEU A 6 -19.77 15.27 44.19
CA LEU A 6 -18.62 15.51 43.31
C LEU A 6 -17.94 14.24 42.77
N LEU A 7 -18.53 13.06 42.93
CA LEU A 7 -17.93 11.80 42.46
C LEU A 7 -18.61 11.15 41.24
N VAL A 8 -19.76 11.66 40.79
CA VAL A 8 -20.49 11.04 39.65
C VAL A 8 -20.22 11.76 38.31
N GLY A 9 -19.71 12.98 38.33
CA GLY A 9 -19.48 13.77 37.11
C GLY A 9 -18.15 13.51 36.37
N LEU A 10 -17.19 12.82 36.99
CA LEU A 10 -15.83 12.71 36.44
C LEU A 10 -15.56 11.42 35.64
N LEU A 11 -16.54 10.51 35.52
CA LEU A 11 -16.38 9.24 34.81
C LEU A 11 -16.97 9.21 33.39
N LEU A 12 -17.40 10.35 32.84
CA LEU A 12 -18.05 10.45 31.52
C LEU A 12 -17.21 11.18 30.45
N ALA A 13 -15.94 11.45 30.72
CA ALA A 13 -15.05 12.10 29.77
C ALA A 13 -13.88 11.18 29.45
N VAL A 14 -14.12 10.22 28.53
CA VAL A 14 -13.20 9.72 27.49
C VAL A 14 -13.90 8.49 26.88
N SER A 15 -14.94 8.75 26.11
CA SER A 15 -15.29 7.88 24.99
C SER A 15 -15.12 8.72 23.74
N THR A 16 -13.89 9.06 23.39
CA THR A 16 -13.59 9.29 21.98
C THR A 16 -13.85 7.95 21.30
N PRO A 17 -14.89 7.81 20.44
CA PRO A 17 -14.86 6.70 19.51
C PRO A 17 -13.59 6.92 18.70
N ALA A 18 -12.62 6.03 18.91
CA ALA A 18 -11.60 5.77 17.92
C ALA A 18 -12.36 5.49 16.61
N ALA A 19 -12.50 6.48 15.74
CA ALA A 19 -13.07 6.34 14.41
C ALA A 19 -12.09 5.58 13.48
N PHE A 20 -11.43 4.55 14.00
CA PHE A 20 -10.69 3.54 13.25
C PHE A 20 -11.64 2.42 12.78
N GLY A 21 -12.92 2.74 12.54
CA GLY A 21 -13.97 1.75 12.29
C GLY A 21 -14.31 1.51 10.82
N GLN A 22 -13.86 2.37 9.91
CA GLN A 22 -14.07 2.19 8.47
C GLN A 22 -12.70 2.21 7.80
N MET A 23 -12.17 1.02 7.52
CA MET A 23 -10.95 0.86 6.71
C MET A 23 -11.32 1.25 5.27
N GLY A 24 -11.21 2.55 4.98
CA GLY A 24 -11.42 3.12 3.65
C GLY A 24 -12.88 3.38 3.25
N LYS A 25 -13.01 4.02 2.09
CA LYS A 25 -14.26 4.42 1.44
C LYS A 25 -15.00 3.19 0.93
N THR A 26 -16.23 3.00 1.40
CA THR A 26 -17.11 1.94 0.92
C THR A 26 -18.11 2.53 -0.08
N VAL A 27 -18.04 2.07 -1.33
CA VAL A 27 -18.97 2.46 -2.39
C VAL A 27 -19.98 1.33 -2.58
N ILE A 28 -21.25 1.60 -2.25
CA ILE A 28 -22.33 0.61 -2.39
C ILE A 28 -23.03 0.85 -3.73
N VAL A 29 -22.97 -0.12 -4.63
CA VAL A 29 -23.71 -0.11 -5.89
C VAL A 29 -24.94 -1.00 -5.76
N GLN A 30 -26.12 -0.45 -6.01
CA GLN A 30 -27.38 -1.17 -5.88
C GLN A 30 -27.57 -2.16 -7.03
N ALA A 31 -27.97 -3.40 -6.73
CA ALA A 31 -28.34 -4.36 -7.75
C ALA A 31 -29.55 -3.88 -8.57
N GLY A 32 -29.54 -4.11 -9.88
CA GLY A 32 -30.60 -3.63 -10.79
C GLY A 32 -30.41 -2.20 -11.31
N THR A 33 -29.34 -1.50 -10.89
CA THR A 33 -28.90 -0.26 -11.52
C THR A 33 -28.05 -0.53 -12.77
N PRO A 34 -27.95 0.43 -13.72
CA PRO A 34 -27.05 0.31 -14.86
C PRO A 34 -25.59 0.01 -14.46
N GLU A 35 -25.11 0.66 -13.40
CA GLU A 35 -23.79 0.47 -12.81
C GLU A 35 -23.62 -0.97 -12.30
N GLY A 36 -24.59 -1.46 -11.52
CA GLY A 36 -24.58 -2.82 -10.97
C GLY A 36 -24.61 -3.89 -12.07
N SER A 37 -25.35 -3.65 -13.16
CA SER A 37 -25.36 -4.55 -14.32
C SER A 37 -24.01 -4.55 -15.04
N ALA A 38 -23.36 -3.40 -15.19
CA ALA A 38 -22.03 -3.30 -15.78
C ALA A 38 -20.98 -4.03 -14.93
N LEU A 39 -21.02 -3.89 -13.60
CA LEU A 39 -20.14 -4.60 -12.68
C LEU A 39 -20.34 -6.11 -12.73
N ALA A 40 -21.59 -6.58 -12.79
CA ALA A 40 -21.88 -8.01 -12.93
C ALA A 40 -21.24 -8.56 -14.22
N LYS A 41 -21.40 -7.86 -15.35
CA LYS A 41 -20.76 -8.25 -16.61
C LYS A 41 -19.24 -8.31 -16.51
N ILE A 42 -18.59 -7.30 -15.92
CA ILE A 42 -17.13 -7.28 -15.71
C ILE A 42 -16.66 -8.48 -14.88
N ASN A 43 -17.44 -8.88 -13.87
CA ASN A 43 -17.10 -10.00 -13.00
C ASN A 43 -17.31 -11.36 -13.68
N ASP A 44 -18.33 -11.49 -14.52
CA ASP A 44 -18.65 -12.72 -15.27
C ASP A 44 -17.72 -12.93 -16.49
N THR A 45 -17.16 -11.85 -17.04
CA THR A 45 -16.23 -11.94 -18.17
C THR A 45 -14.91 -12.58 -17.77
N SER A 46 -14.60 -13.71 -18.42
CA SER A 46 -13.34 -14.46 -18.21
C SER A 46 -12.23 -14.03 -19.17
N ASP A 47 -12.57 -13.48 -20.34
CA ASP A 47 -11.57 -13.01 -21.30
C ASP A 47 -10.90 -11.70 -20.83
N PRO A 48 -9.57 -11.64 -20.72
CA PRO A 48 -8.89 -10.45 -20.21
C PRO A 48 -9.01 -9.20 -21.09
N ALA A 49 -9.14 -9.35 -22.42
CA ALA A 49 -9.24 -8.21 -23.32
C ALA A 49 -10.65 -7.61 -23.28
N GLU A 50 -11.67 -8.47 -23.32
CA GLU A 50 -13.06 -8.08 -23.15
C GLU A 50 -13.29 -7.45 -21.77
N LYS A 51 -12.70 -8.02 -20.71
CA LYS A 51 -12.81 -7.48 -19.35
C LYS A 51 -12.25 -6.06 -19.25
N LEU A 52 -11.10 -5.79 -19.88
CA LEU A 52 -10.53 -4.44 -19.90
C LEU A 52 -11.47 -3.45 -20.60
N SER A 53 -12.00 -3.83 -21.77
CA SER A 53 -12.92 -2.97 -22.53
C SER A 53 -14.18 -2.64 -21.72
N LEU A 54 -14.70 -3.60 -20.95
CA LEU A 54 -15.84 -3.36 -20.07
C LEU A 54 -15.50 -2.45 -18.88
N ILE A 55 -14.29 -2.55 -18.32
CA ILE A 55 -13.83 -1.66 -17.25
C ILE A 55 -13.65 -0.23 -17.78
N GLU A 56 -13.05 -0.06 -18.96
CA GLU A 56 -12.91 1.23 -19.63
C GLU A 56 -14.28 1.87 -19.87
N LYS A 57 -15.22 1.09 -20.41
CA LYS A 57 -16.59 1.54 -20.60
C LYS A 57 -17.28 1.94 -19.29
N PHE A 58 -17.07 1.18 -18.22
CA PHE A 58 -17.60 1.53 -16.90
C PHE A 58 -17.01 2.85 -16.38
N ALA A 59 -15.71 3.06 -16.55
CA ALA A 59 -15.05 4.31 -16.16
C ALA A 59 -15.56 5.51 -16.98
N GLU A 60 -15.80 5.33 -18.27
CA GLU A 60 -16.33 6.39 -19.14
C GLU A 60 -17.79 6.75 -18.82
N GLU A 61 -18.66 5.75 -18.66
CA GLU A 61 -20.09 5.95 -18.44
C GLU A 61 -20.40 6.37 -17.00
N PHE A 62 -19.70 5.76 -16.03
CA PHE A 62 -20.04 5.84 -14.61
C PHE A 62 -18.91 6.37 -13.73
N GLY A 63 -17.66 6.45 -14.20
CA GLY A 63 -16.47 6.79 -13.41
C GLY A 63 -16.38 8.25 -12.97
N LYS A 64 -17.37 8.74 -12.24
CA LYS A 64 -17.40 10.09 -11.64
C LYS A 64 -17.79 10.01 -10.18
N GLY A 65 -17.24 10.92 -9.37
CA GLY A 65 -17.59 11.04 -7.95
C GLY A 65 -17.27 9.74 -7.21
N ASP A 66 -18.28 9.11 -6.61
CA ASP A 66 -18.05 7.90 -5.83
C ASP A 66 -17.65 6.68 -6.65
N LEU A 67 -18.07 6.63 -7.91
CA LEU A 67 -17.81 5.51 -8.81
C LEU A 67 -16.46 5.61 -9.51
N GLU A 68 -15.81 6.78 -9.48
CA GLU A 68 -14.41 6.95 -9.92
C GLU A 68 -13.48 6.06 -9.09
N PHE A 69 -13.69 6.04 -7.76
CA PHE A 69 -12.99 5.12 -6.86
C PHE A 69 -13.17 3.65 -7.26
N LEU A 70 -14.40 3.27 -7.62
CA LEU A 70 -14.68 1.89 -8.01
C LEU A 70 -14.05 1.54 -9.37
N ALA A 71 -14.06 2.48 -10.33
CA ALA A 71 -13.41 2.30 -11.61
C ALA A 71 -11.90 2.10 -11.45
N ASP A 72 -11.23 2.93 -10.64
CA ASP A 72 -9.80 2.79 -10.37
C ASP A 72 -9.48 1.47 -9.65
N ASP A 73 -10.31 1.01 -8.71
CA ASP A 73 -10.13 -0.30 -8.06
C ASP A 73 -10.26 -1.46 -9.04
N LEU A 74 -11.20 -1.40 -9.99
CA LEU A 74 -11.32 -2.38 -11.06
C LEU A 74 -10.05 -2.42 -11.93
N PHE A 75 -9.50 -1.25 -12.28
CA PHE A 75 -8.24 -1.18 -13.04
C PHE A 75 -7.06 -1.78 -12.27
N VAL A 76 -6.92 -1.45 -10.97
CA VAL A 76 -5.85 -2.02 -10.13
C VAL A 76 -5.93 -3.54 -10.11
N ASN A 77 -7.11 -4.09 -9.83
CA ASN A 77 -7.30 -5.54 -9.76
C ASN A 77 -7.08 -6.22 -11.12
N TYR A 78 -7.55 -5.59 -12.21
CA TYR A 78 -7.31 -6.06 -13.57
C TYR A 78 -5.80 -6.13 -13.89
N TYR A 79 -5.08 -5.03 -13.72
CA TYR A 79 -3.67 -4.96 -14.08
C TYR A 79 -2.77 -5.83 -13.18
N LEU A 80 -3.19 -6.10 -11.93
CA LEU A 80 -2.57 -7.11 -11.10
C LEU A 80 -2.77 -8.53 -11.66
N SER A 81 -3.98 -8.85 -12.14
CA SER A 81 -4.30 -10.17 -12.68
C SER A 81 -3.52 -10.51 -13.95
N VAL A 82 -3.28 -9.52 -14.81
CA VAL A 82 -2.50 -9.68 -16.06
C VAL A 82 -1.01 -9.35 -15.88
N LYS A 83 -0.55 -9.17 -14.62
CA LYS A 83 0.85 -8.93 -14.25
C LYS A 83 1.50 -7.69 -14.88
N THR A 84 0.69 -6.67 -15.18
CA THR A 84 1.17 -5.37 -15.63
C THR A 84 1.27 -4.43 -14.42
N HIS A 85 2.30 -4.64 -13.61
CA HIS A 85 2.43 -3.97 -12.30
C HIS A 85 2.56 -2.46 -12.38
N ASP A 86 3.16 -1.92 -13.46
CA ASP A 86 3.30 -0.47 -13.64
C ASP A 86 1.94 0.24 -13.67
N LYS A 87 1.00 -0.29 -14.45
CA LYS A 87 -0.36 0.25 -14.50
C LYS A 87 -1.12 0.00 -13.22
N ALA A 88 -0.94 -1.15 -12.58
CA ALA A 88 -1.54 -1.40 -11.27
C ALA A 88 -1.09 -0.36 -10.22
N ILE A 89 0.17 0.07 -10.27
CA ILE A 89 0.69 1.11 -9.39
C ILE A 89 0.10 2.47 -9.78
N GLU A 90 0.05 2.83 -11.07
CA GLU A 90 -0.52 4.11 -11.52
C GLU A 90 -1.96 4.29 -11.06
N TYR A 91 -2.82 3.29 -11.25
CA TYR A 91 -4.21 3.34 -10.80
C TYR A 91 -4.34 3.21 -9.28
N GLY A 92 -3.43 2.49 -8.63
CA GLY A 92 -3.40 2.42 -7.17
C GLY A 92 -2.99 3.75 -6.52
N GLU A 93 -2.15 4.55 -7.18
CA GLU A 93 -1.84 5.92 -6.73
C GLU A 93 -3.05 6.86 -6.89
N LYS A 94 -3.83 6.72 -7.96
CA LYS A 94 -5.11 7.45 -8.12
C LYS A 94 -6.09 7.10 -7.00
N LEU A 95 -6.26 5.81 -6.71
CA LEU A 95 -7.04 5.34 -5.57
C LEU A 95 -6.55 5.90 -4.23
N TRP A 96 -5.23 6.00 -4.05
CA TRP A 96 -4.63 6.54 -2.83
C TRP A 96 -4.93 8.04 -2.65
N ALA A 97 -5.02 8.79 -3.75
CA ALA A 97 -5.42 10.20 -3.71
C ALA A 97 -6.90 10.36 -3.31
N LEU A 98 -7.76 9.43 -3.70
CA LEU A 98 -9.18 9.41 -3.35
C LEU A 98 -9.41 8.93 -1.90
N ASP A 99 -8.67 7.92 -1.47
CA ASP A 99 -8.77 7.35 -0.13
C ASP A 99 -7.42 6.80 0.38
N PRO A 100 -6.67 7.63 1.13
CA PRO A 100 -5.43 7.21 1.77
C PRO A 100 -5.60 6.11 2.83
N GLY A 101 -6.83 5.85 3.28
CA GLY A 101 -7.18 4.83 4.26
C GLY A 101 -7.49 3.46 3.65
N ASN A 102 -7.46 3.33 2.32
CA ASN A 102 -7.76 2.08 1.62
C ASN A 102 -6.66 1.05 1.83
N PHE A 103 -6.81 0.23 2.87
CA PHE A 103 -5.88 -0.84 3.21
C PHE A 103 -5.72 -1.87 2.08
N GLN A 104 -6.82 -2.21 1.39
CA GLN A 104 -6.78 -3.18 0.29
C GLN A 104 -5.92 -2.67 -0.87
N ASN A 105 -6.05 -1.40 -1.23
CA ASN A 105 -5.20 -0.76 -2.23
C ASN A 105 -3.72 -0.76 -1.78
N GLY A 106 -3.45 -0.45 -0.51
CA GLY A 106 -2.08 -0.54 0.03
C GLY A 106 -1.46 -1.95 -0.09
N MET A 107 -2.24 -2.99 0.19
CA MET A 107 -1.79 -4.37 0.00
C MET A 107 -1.55 -4.71 -1.48
N ASN A 108 -2.41 -4.21 -2.36
CA ASN A 108 -2.27 -4.36 -3.81
C ASN A 108 -1.00 -3.69 -4.35
N LEU A 109 -0.69 -2.47 -3.88
CA LEU A 109 0.53 -1.75 -4.26
C LEU A 109 1.80 -2.45 -3.75
N VAL A 110 1.78 -2.96 -2.51
CA VAL A 110 2.90 -3.75 -1.97
C VAL A 110 3.12 -5.00 -2.81
N ARG A 111 2.05 -5.73 -3.15
CA ARG A 111 2.11 -6.89 -4.04
C ARG A 111 2.67 -6.52 -5.41
N ALA A 112 2.17 -5.45 -6.03
CA ALA A 112 2.65 -4.98 -7.33
C ALA A 112 4.16 -4.67 -7.30
N ALA A 113 4.62 -3.94 -6.29
CA ALA A 113 6.03 -3.60 -6.12
C ALA A 113 6.91 -4.85 -5.86
N GLN A 114 6.40 -5.82 -5.11
CA GLN A 114 7.09 -7.09 -4.84
C GLN A 114 7.26 -7.91 -6.10
N GLU A 115 6.20 -8.10 -6.87
CA GLU A 115 6.21 -8.89 -8.09
C GLU A 115 7.01 -8.22 -9.22
N LYS A 116 6.98 -6.88 -9.29
CA LYS A 116 7.83 -6.10 -10.21
C LYS A 116 9.33 -6.24 -9.89
N GLY A 117 9.69 -6.68 -8.69
CA GLY A 117 11.08 -6.78 -8.23
C GLY A 117 11.68 -5.45 -7.76
N ASP A 118 10.85 -4.41 -7.64
CA ASP A 118 11.23 -3.10 -7.09
C ASP A 118 11.18 -3.08 -5.57
N ALA A 119 10.56 -4.09 -4.96
CA ALA A 119 10.54 -4.22 -3.52
C ALA A 119 11.96 -4.61 -3.01
N TRP A 120 12.62 -3.62 -2.41
CA TRP A 120 13.72 -3.73 -1.44
C TRP A 120 15.18 -3.77 -1.94
N GLY A 121 15.45 -3.70 -3.26
CA GLY A 121 16.80 -3.92 -3.81
C GLY A 121 17.47 -2.78 -4.60
N LYS A 122 16.81 -2.21 -5.62
CA LYS A 122 17.52 -1.44 -6.67
C LYS A 122 17.42 0.09 -6.55
N ASP A 123 16.34 0.65 -6.02
CA ASP A 123 16.14 2.11 -5.99
C ASP A 123 16.48 2.79 -4.63
N ARG A 124 16.94 2.03 -3.62
CA ARG A 124 17.32 2.61 -2.33
C ARG A 124 18.54 3.53 -2.37
N SER A 125 19.28 3.56 -3.49
CA SER A 125 20.32 4.56 -3.72
C SER A 125 19.72 5.97 -3.84
N ASN A 126 18.56 6.10 -4.50
CA ASN A 126 17.98 7.40 -4.82
C ASN A 126 17.02 7.93 -3.75
N ARG A 127 16.44 7.08 -2.90
CA ARG A 127 15.58 7.53 -1.78
C ARG A 127 16.37 7.98 -0.54
N ARG A 128 17.63 7.55 -0.41
CA ARG A 128 18.51 7.91 0.71
C ARG A 128 18.98 9.38 0.64
N THR A 129 18.95 10.00 -0.55
CA THR A 129 19.24 11.42 -0.74
C THR A 129 18.07 12.32 -0.35
N LEU A 130 16.83 11.88 -0.46
CA LEU A 130 15.64 12.67 -0.09
C LEU A 130 15.24 12.54 1.39
N GLN A 131 15.49 11.39 2.03
CA GLN A 131 15.25 11.21 3.48
C GLN A 131 16.45 11.57 4.37
N GLY A 132 17.59 11.95 3.79
CA GLY A 132 18.75 12.45 4.53
C GLY A 132 18.57 13.85 5.13
N ALA A 133 17.54 14.59 4.74
CA ALA A 133 17.31 15.96 5.19
C ALA A 133 16.42 16.09 6.45
N ALA A 134 15.81 15.01 6.95
CA ALA A 134 14.81 15.11 8.02
C ALA A 134 14.86 13.97 9.06
N SER A 135 15.99 13.77 9.72
CA SER A 135 16.02 13.32 11.13
C SER A 135 17.44 13.20 11.68
N PRO A 136 17.74 13.78 12.86
CA PRO A 136 19.00 13.50 13.56
C PRO A 136 18.98 12.03 14.02
N ARG A 137 19.92 11.23 13.51
CA ARG A 137 20.13 9.85 13.95
C ARG A 137 20.52 9.86 15.44
N ARG A 138 19.77 9.13 16.27
CA ARG A 138 20.18 8.82 17.65
C ARG A 138 21.49 8.00 17.61
N PRO A 139 22.55 8.40 18.33
CA PRO A 139 23.78 7.62 18.40
C PRO A 139 23.56 6.43 19.34
N GLY A 140 23.64 5.19 18.84
CA GLY A 140 23.54 4.03 19.73
C GLY A 140 23.54 2.64 19.09
N CYS A 141 23.15 2.48 17.82
CA CYS A 141 23.18 1.15 17.20
C CYS A 141 24.55 0.88 16.56
N ARG A 142 25.40 0.21 17.35
CA ARG A 142 26.73 -0.31 16.98
C ARG A 142 26.59 -1.33 15.84
N GLU A 143 27.30 -1.04 14.75
CA GLU A 143 27.44 -1.85 13.55
C GLU A 143 28.18 -3.15 13.89
N LEU A 144 27.47 -4.29 13.94
CA LEU A 144 28.07 -5.61 14.08
C LEU A 144 28.69 -6.02 12.74
N GLY A 145 29.99 -6.32 12.81
CA GLY A 145 30.93 -6.43 11.70
C GLY A 145 30.52 -7.43 10.62
N ARG A 146 30.72 -7.01 9.37
CA ARG A 146 30.76 -7.87 8.20
C ARG A 146 32.21 -7.91 7.73
N ASP A 147 32.98 -8.79 8.34
CA ASP A 147 34.40 -8.95 8.07
C ASP A 147 34.55 -9.69 6.74
N LYS A 148 34.77 -8.93 5.66
CA LYS A 148 35.26 -9.47 4.40
C LYS A 148 36.75 -9.78 4.58
N GLU A 149 37.08 -10.95 5.11
CA GLU A 149 38.44 -11.48 4.98
C GLU A 149 38.67 -11.90 3.52
N THR A 150 39.21 -10.97 2.75
CA THR A 150 39.83 -11.22 1.45
C THR A 150 40.95 -12.27 1.57
N HIS A 151 40.80 -13.36 0.83
CA HIS A 151 41.70 -14.52 0.74
C HIS A 151 43.13 -14.26 0.17
N ALA A 152 43.68 -13.05 0.30
CA ALA A 152 44.97 -12.69 -0.31
C ALA A 152 46.19 -12.66 0.65
N GLY A 153 46.04 -13.04 1.92
CA GLY A 153 47.09 -12.89 2.95
C GLY A 153 47.82 -14.15 3.42
N ARG A 154 47.46 -15.36 2.96
CA ARG A 154 47.84 -16.62 3.62
C ARG A 154 49.12 -17.31 3.14
N ARG A 155 50.04 -16.62 2.46
CA ARG A 155 51.28 -17.20 1.91
C ARG A 155 52.62 -16.67 2.47
N LYS A 156 52.64 -15.91 3.57
CA LYS A 156 53.92 -15.34 4.09
C LYS A 156 54.23 -15.55 5.58
N ARG A 157 53.70 -16.59 6.23
CA ARG A 157 54.08 -16.94 7.62
C ARG A 157 54.31 -18.44 7.86
N GLN A 158 55.05 -19.10 6.97
CA GLN A 158 55.59 -20.45 7.25
C GLN A 158 57.12 -20.57 7.07
N HIS A 159 57.83 -19.48 6.80
CA HIS A 159 59.30 -19.45 6.89
C HIS A 159 59.75 -18.48 7.98
N ARG A 160 59.64 -18.92 9.23
CA ARG A 160 60.52 -18.53 10.34
C ARG A 160 60.11 -19.36 11.55
N LEU A 161 60.83 -20.45 11.76
CA LEU A 161 61.35 -20.92 13.05
C LEU A 161 62.26 -22.10 12.67
N HIS A 162 63.54 -21.76 12.51
CA HIS A 162 64.64 -22.65 12.83
C HIS A 162 64.69 -22.80 14.36
#